data_AF-B3SIP9-F1
#
_entry.id   AF-B3SIP9-F1
#
_cell.length_a   1.000
_cell.length_b   1.000
_cell.length_c   1.000
_cell.angle_alpha   90.00
_cell.angle_beta   90.00
_cell.angle_gamma   90.00
#
_symmetry.space_group_name_H-M   'P 1'
#
loop_
_entity.id
_entity.type
_entity.pdbx_description
1 polymer ?
#
loop_
_entity_poly.entity_id
_entity_poly.type
_entity_poly.pdbx_seq_one_letter_code
_entity_poly.pdbx_strand_id
1 'polypeptide(L)'
;MLSLLLIGKKLPVDVIGMISSILQVVVTPIAAGLLLNRLFPRLSNAIKPFLPALTVIDMGCCIGAPLALNIDSILSPFGATILFIVIAFHLLAFVAGYFFTGFFFSKVPDVKALQRTISYETGMQSSLLALALATKFFQDPLVGVPPAISTVV
;
A
#
# COMPACT_ATOMS: atom_id res chain seq x y z
N MET A 1 9.36 -10.34 5.45
CA MET A 1 10.37 -10.46 6.54
C MET A 1 10.13 -9.46 7.66
N LEU A 2 9.87 -8.18 7.37
CA LEU A 2 9.49 -7.20 8.40
C LEU A 2 8.20 -7.60 9.15
N SER A 3 7.19 -8.12 8.44
CA SER A 3 5.97 -8.66 9.07
C SER A 3 6.27 -9.74 10.12
N LEU A 4 7.15 -10.70 9.80
CA LEU A 4 7.58 -11.73 10.73
C LEU A 4 8.33 -11.14 11.94
N LEU A 5 9.14 -10.10 11.75
CA LEU A 5 9.86 -9.42 12.84
C LEU A 5 8.91 -8.66 13.77
N LEU A 6 7.88 -8.00 13.23
CA LEU A 6 6.94 -7.17 14.00
C LEU A 6 5.83 -8.00 14.67
N ILE A 7 5.29 -9.01 13.97
CA ILE A 7 4.25 -9.91 14.50
C ILE A 7 4.88 -10.96 15.44
N GLY A 8 6.13 -11.33 15.19
CA GLY A 8 6.85 -12.34 15.96
C GLY A 8 6.24 -13.74 15.82
N LYS A 9 6.41 -14.55 16.86
CA LYS A 9 5.85 -15.93 16.95
C LYS A 9 4.34 -15.96 17.27
N LYS A 10 3.67 -14.80 17.36
CA LYS A 10 2.27 -14.72 17.85
C LYS A 10 1.24 -15.20 16.83
N LEU A 11 1.57 -15.15 15.54
CA LEU A 11 0.75 -15.69 14.45
C LEU A 11 1.66 -16.44 13.47
N PRO A 12 1.23 -17.59 12.92
CA PRO A 12 1.97 -18.25 11.86
C PRO A 12 1.97 -17.34 10.61
N VAL A 13 3.15 -16.92 10.17
CA VAL A 13 3.32 -16.11 8.95
C VAL A 13 3.98 -16.97 7.89
N ASP A 14 3.27 -17.26 6.79
CA ASP A 14 3.82 -17.96 5.63
C ASP A 14 4.68 -17.01 4.79
N VAL A 15 5.94 -16.86 5.18
CA VAL A 15 6.89 -15.93 4.52
C VAL A 15 7.12 -16.30 3.06
N ILE A 16 7.24 -17.59 2.75
CA ILE A 16 7.52 -18.06 1.39
C ILE A 16 6.31 -17.82 0.50
N GLY A 17 5.11 -18.17 0.99
CA GLY A 17 3.87 -17.88 0.30
C GLY A 17 3.66 -16.39 0.06
N MET A 18 3.89 -15.54 1.05
CA MET A 18 3.78 -14.08 0.90
C MET A 18 4.73 -13.54 -0.18
N ILE A 19 6.00 -13.96 -0.17
CA ILE A 19 6.98 -13.55 -1.20
C ILE A 19 6.54 -14.03 -2.58
N SER A 20 6.15 -15.30 -2.71
CA SER A 20 5.67 -15.85 -3.98
C SER A 20 4.44 -15.10 -4.49
N SER A 21 3.54 -14.72 -3.58
CA SER A 21 2.36 -13.93 -3.95
C SER A 21 2.77 -12.55 -4.45
N ILE A 22 3.66 -11.84 -3.76
CA ILE A 22 4.15 -10.52 -4.21
C ILE A 22 4.77 -10.62 -5.61
N LEU A 23 5.60 -11.65 -5.87
CA LEU A 23 6.18 -11.86 -7.18
C LEU A 23 5.10 -12.01 -8.27
N GLN A 24 4.06 -12.81 -7.98
CA GLN A 24 3.00 -13.10 -8.93
C GLN A 24 2.03 -11.93 -9.16
N VAL A 25 1.57 -11.26 -8.10
CA VAL A 25 0.55 -10.20 -8.21
C VAL A 25 1.12 -8.80 -8.42
N VAL A 26 2.41 -8.57 -8.16
CA VAL A 26 3.04 -7.25 -8.31
C VAL A 26 4.15 -7.28 -9.37
N VAL A 27 5.16 -8.12 -9.18
CA VAL A 27 6.37 -8.07 -10.01
C VAL A 27 6.09 -8.52 -11.44
N THR A 28 5.39 -9.63 -11.61
CA THR A 28 5.05 -10.16 -12.95
C THR A 28 4.20 -9.16 -13.77
N PRO A 29 3.09 -8.59 -13.26
CA PRO A 29 2.31 -7.59 -14.01
C PRO A 29 3.08 -6.32 -14.35
N ILE A 30 3.92 -5.82 -13.43
CA ILE A 30 4.75 -4.63 -13.70
C ILE A 30 5.75 -4.93 -14.82
N ALA A 31 6.44 -6.08 -14.76
CA ALA A 31 7.39 -6.48 -15.80
C ALA A 31 6.71 -6.65 -17.16
N ALA A 32 5.53 -7.28 -17.19
CA ALA A 32 4.72 -7.43 -18.40
C ALA A 32 4.27 -6.06 -18.96
N GLY A 33 3.81 -5.14 -18.10
CA GLY A 33 3.40 -3.80 -18.49
C GLY A 33 4.55 -2.95 -19.05
N LEU A 34 5.74 -3.05 -18.45
CA LEU A 34 6.96 -2.42 -18.96
C LEU A 34 7.37 -2.99 -20.32
N LEU A 35 7.30 -4.32 -20.48
CA LEU A 35 7.60 -4.97 -21.75
C LEU A 35 6.60 -4.58 -22.83
N LEU A 36 5.30 -4.52 -22.51
CA LEU A 36 4.25 -4.05 -23.41
C LEU A 36 4.49 -2.59 -23.83
N ASN A 37 4.83 -1.71 -22.89
CA ASN A 37 5.13 -0.31 -23.18
C ASN A 37 6.33 -0.17 -24.14
N ARG A 38 7.35 -1.01 -23.98
CA ARG A 38 8.55 -1.03 -24.82
C ARG A 38 8.30 -1.60 -26.22
N LEU A 39 7.58 -2.74 -26.32
CA LEU A 39 7.38 -3.45 -27.57
C LEU A 39 6.21 -2.89 -28.40
N PHE A 40 5.16 -2.39 -27.74
CA PHE A 40 3.92 -1.93 -28.38
C PHE A 40 3.49 -0.53 -27.86
N PRO A 41 4.30 0.52 -28.07
CA PRO A 41 4.04 1.85 -27.49
C PRO A 41 2.73 2.48 -27.99
N ARG A 42 2.30 2.20 -29.23
CA ARG A 42 1.00 2.68 -29.76
C ARG A 42 -0.18 2.14 -28.95
N LEU A 43 -0.18 0.83 -28.67
CA LEU A 43 -1.21 0.20 -27.84
C LEU A 43 -1.14 0.74 -26.40
N SER A 44 0.07 0.82 -25.83
CA SER A 44 0.26 1.36 -24.48
C SER A 44 -0.26 2.81 -24.35
N ASN A 45 -0.01 3.66 -25.35
CA ASN A 45 -0.49 5.04 -25.33
C ASN A 45 -2.00 5.15 -25.55
N ALA A 46 -2.62 4.20 -26.26
CA ALA A 46 -4.06 4.13 -26.40
C ALA A 46 -4.78 3.72 -25.09
N ILE A 47 -4.18 2.84 -24.28
CA ILE A 47 -4.78 2.39 -23.02
C ILE A 47 -4.54 3.34 -21.84
N LYS A 48 -3.42 4.07 -21.82
CA LYS A 48 -3.00 4.96 -20.71
C LYS A 48 -4.10 5.93 -20.23
N PRO A 49 -4.87 6.61 -21.11
CA PRO A 49 -5.91 7.54 -20.67
C PRO A 49 -7.01 6.88 -19.83
N PHE A 50 -7.24 5.57 -20.00
CA PHE A 50 -8.28 4.83 -19.28
C PHE A 50 -7.78 4.24 -17.96
N LEU A 51 -6.46 4.08 -17.79
CA LEU A 51 -5.87 3.46 -16.61
C LEU A 51 -6.29 4.15 -15.29
N PRO A 52 -6.28 5.50 -15.16
CA PRO A 52 -6.68 6.15 -13.91
C PRO A 52 -8.11 5.79 -13.48
N ALA A 53 -9.06 5.79 -14.43
CA ALA A 53 -10.45 5.44 -14.12
C ALA A 53 -10.58 3.95 -13.74
N LEU A 54 -9.93 3.07 -14.49
CA LEU A 54 -9.93 1.64 -14.18
C LEU A 54 -9.31 1.36 -12.81
N THR A 55 -8.22 2.03 -12.44
CA THR A 55 -7.59 1.84 -11.13
C THR A 55 -8.46 2.29 -9.98
N VAL A 56 -9.24 3.37 -10.14
CA VAL A 56 -10.15 3.83 -9.08
C VAL A 56 -11.32 2.86 -8.89
N ILE A 57 -11.87 2.32 -9.98
CA ILE A 57 -12.94 1.33 -9.94
C ILE A 57 -12.44 0.04 -9.28
N ASP A 58 -11.30 -0.48 -9.75
CA ASP A 58 -10.68 -1.69 -9.21
C ASP A 58 -10.36 -1.54 -7.72
N MET A 59 -9.75 -0.41 -7.33
CA MET A 59 -9.49 -0.08 -5.92
C MET A 59 -10.79 -0.10 -5.09
N GLY A 60 -11.85 0.55 -5.56
CA GLY A 60 -13.15 0.55 -4.88
C GLY A 60 -13.72 -0.86 -4.69
N CYS A 61 -13.63 -1.71 -5.72
CA CYS A 61 -14.04 -3.11 -5.64
C CYS A 61 -13.19 -3.91 -4.65
N CYS A 62 -11.86 -3.74 -4.66
CA CYS A 62 -10.95 -4.47 -3.78
C CYS A 62 -11.16 -4.13 -2.30
N ILE A 63 -11.33 -2.85 -1.95
CA ILE A 63 -11.51 -2.43 -0.55
C ILE A 63 -12.93 -2.67 -0.04
N GLY A 64 -13.92 -2.75 -0.93
CA GLY A 64 -15.33 -2.87 -0.55
C GLY A 64 -15.65 -4.14 0.25
N ALA A 65 -15.13 -5.30 -0.16
CA ALA A 65 -15.40 -6.58 0.50
C ALA A 65 -14.98 -6.61 2.00
N PRO A 66 -13.73 -6.29 2.37
CA PRO A 66 -13.32 -6.28 3.77
C PRO A 66 -14.03 -5.20 4.60
N LEU A 67 -14.41 -4.06 4.00
CA LEU A 67 -15.20 -3.05 4.70
C LEU A 67 -16.63 -3.53 4.97
N ALA A 68 -17.28 -4.14 3.97
CA ALA A 68 -18.64 -4.65 4.09
C ALA A 68 -18.75 -5.81 5.09
N LEU A 69 -17.79 -6.74 5.06
CA LEU A 69 -17.75 -7.90 5.97
C LEU A 69 -17.53 -7.51 7.45
N ASN A 70 -16.93 -6.34 7.70
CA ASN A 70 -16.55 -5.91 9.05
C ASN A 70 -17.22 -4.59 9.47
N ILE A 71 -18.38 -4.28 8.89
CA ILE A 71 -19.05 -2.98 9.07
C ILE A 71 -19.33 -2.65 10.54
N ASP A 72 -19.77 -3.63 11.34
CA ASP A 72 -20.05 -3.43 12.77
C ASP A 72 -18.78 -3.07 13.54
N SER A 73 -17.65 -3.72 13.23
CA SER A 73 -16.36 -3.40 13.83
C SER A 73 -15.86 -2.02 13.41
N ILE A 74 -16.09 -1.62 12.17
CA ILE A 74 -15.71 -0.30 11.63
C ILE A 74 -16.53 0.82 12.28
N LEU A 75 -17.83 0.61 12.49
CA LEU A 75 -18.71 1.60 13.13
C LEU A 75 -18.55 1.67 14.65
N SER A 76 -17.87 0.70 15.25
CA SER A 76 -17.57 0.69 16.69
C SER A 76 -16.38 1.59 17.05
N PRO A 77 -16.14 1.86 18.36
CA PRO A 77 -14.95 2.57 18.81
C PRO A 77 -13.62 1.94 18.35
N PHE A 78 -13.62 0.64 18.04
CA PHE A 78 -12.47 -0.04 17.45
C PHE A 78 -12.11 0.54 16.08
N GLY A 79 -13.09 0.71 15.18
CA GLY A 79 -12.84 1.29 13.85
C GLY A 79 -12.33 2.73 13.93
N ALA A 80 -12.88 3.54 14.84
CA ALA A 80 -12.37 4.89 15.11
C ALA A 80 -10.91 4.87 15.61
N THR A 81 -10.56 3.89 16.45
CA THR A 81 -9.18 3.70 16.92
C THR A 81 -8.24 3.33 15.77
N ILE A 82 -8.64 2.40 14.89
CA ILE A 82 -7.85 2.02 13.72
C ILE A 82 -7.66 3.21 12.78
N LEU A 83 -8.72 3.97 12.50
CA LEU A 83 -8.65 5.17 11.66
C LEU A 83 -7.63 6.18 12.20
N PHE A 84 -7.68 6.48 13.50
CA PHE A 84 -6.74 7.40 14.13
C PHE A 84 -5.29 6.90 14.03
N ILE A 85 -5.06 5.61 14.30
CA ILE A 85 -3.73 5.00 14.20
C ILE A 85 -3.20 5.08 12.77
N VAL A 86 -4.03 4.79 11.76
CA VAL A 86 -3.65 4.85 10.34
C VAL A 86 -3.30 6.27 9.94
N ILE A 87 -4.15 7.26 10.26
CA ILE A 87 -3.85 8.69 10.00
C ILE A 87 -2.52 9.09 10.66
N ALA A 88 -2.36 8.76 11.95
CA ALA A 88 -1.15 9.09 12.69
C ALA A 88 0.09 8.44 12.08
N PHE A 89 -0.02 7.19 11.62
CA PHE A 89 1.06 6.47 10.95
C PHE A 89 1.49 7.16 9.65
N HIS A 90 0.54 7.49 8.77
CA HIS A 90 0.85 8.19 7.52
C HIS A 90 1.44 9.57 7.77
N LEU A 91 0.82 10.38 8.65
CA LEU A 91 1.34 11.70 9.01
C LEU A 91 2.75 11.63 9.58
N LEU A 92 3.02 10.69 10.49
CA LEU A 92 4.35 10.50 11.06
C LEU A 92 5.35 10.08 9.98
N ALA A 93 4.96 9.22 9.04
CA ALA A 93 5.80 8.80 7.93
C ALA A 93 6.11 9.95 6.95
N PHE A 94 5.13 10.79 6.63
CA PHE A 94 5.35 12.01 5.82
C PHE A 94 6.33 12.96 6.51
N VAL A 95 6.07 13.26 7.79
CA VAL A 95 6.89 14.17 8.60
C VAL A 95 8.31 13.62 8.73
N ALA A 96 8.47 12.37 9.16
CA ALA A 96 9.78 11.73 9.30
C ALA A 96 10.55 11.70 7.98
N GLY A 97 9.90 11.31 6.88
CA GLY A 97 10.52 11.30 5.54
C GLY A 97 11.02 12.68 5.13
N TYR A 98 10.24 13.73 5.39
CA TYR A 98 10.65 15.10 5.08
C TYR A 98 11.82 15.56 5.96
N PHE A 99 11.71 15.44 7.28
CA PHE A 99 12.69 16.00 8.22
C PHE A 99 14.00 15.21 8.24
N PHE A 100 13.97 13.87 8.25
CA PHE A 100 15.20 13.08 8.20
C PHE A 100 15.95 13.28 6.88
N THR A 101 15.24 13.41 5.77
CA THR A 101 15.91 13.73 4.50
C THR A 101 16.62 15.07 4.57
N GLY A 102 15.98 16.10 5.14
CA GLY A 102 16.61 17.41 5.32
C GLY A 102 17.81 17.39 6.26
N PHE A 103 17.78 16.53 7.29
CA PHE A 103 18.87 16.37 8.23
C PHE A 103 20.08 15.66 7.60
N PHE A 104 19.86 14.48 7.02
CA PHE A 104 20.93 13.63 6.49
C PHE A 104 21.47 14.09 5.12
N PHE A 105 20.63 14.71 4.28
CA PHE A 105 20.98 15.12 2.91
C PHE A 105 21.00 16.64 2.73
N SER A 106 21.23 17.39 3.81
CA SER A 106 21.22 18.87 3.82
C SER A 106 22.11 19.56 2.78
N LYS A 107 23.16 18.88 2.29
CA LYS A 107 24.13 19.41 1.32
C LYS A 107 23.85 19.01 -0.13
N VAL A 108 22.83 18.19 -0.38
CA VAL A 108 22.50 17.74 -1.74
C VAL A 108 21.83 18.90 -2.51
N PRO A 109 22.21 19.14 -3.78
CA PRO A 109 21.47 20.06 -4.64
C PRO A 109 19.99 19.70 -4.67
N ASP A 110 19.10 20.70 -4.67
CA ASP A 110 17.64 20.48 -4.68
C ASP A 110 17.10 19.66 -3.50
N VAL A 111 17.73 19.76 -2.31
CA VAL A 111 17.29 19.05 -1.09
C VAL A 111 15.79 19.20 -0.82
N LYS A 112 15.16 20.33 -1.16
CA LYS A 112 13.71 20.51 -0.98
C LYS A 112 12.86 19.60 -1.87
N ALA A 113 13.27 19.37 -3.11
CA ALA A 113 12.62 18.41 -3.98
C ALA A 113 12.81 16.99 -3.42
N LEU A 114 14.04 16.65 -3.04
CA LEU A 114 14.35 15.35 -2.43
C LEU A 114 13.53 15.10 -1.14
N GLN A 115 13.44 16.08 -0.25
CA GLN A 115 12.63 16.00 0.98
C GLN A 115 11.15 15.70 0.68
N ARG A 116 10.57 16.36 -0.33
CA ARG A 116 9.18 16.11 -0.75
C ARG A 116 9.04 14.71 -1.31
N THR A 117 9.94 14.29 -2.20
CA THR A 117 9.91 12.94 -2.79
C THR A 117 10.00 11.86 -1.71
N ILE A 118 10.98 11.93 -0.81
CA ILE A 118 11.12 10.92 0.25
C ILE A 118 9.92 10.97 1.22
N SER A 119 9.40 12.15 1.54
CA SER A 119 8.17 12.27 2.33
C SER A 119 7.00 11.52 1.69
N TYR A 120 6.80 11.68 0.38
CA TYR A 120 5.77 10.95 -0.35
C TYR A 120 6.04 9.44 -0.39
N GLU A 121 7.26 9.00 -0.68
CA GLU A 121 7.60 7.56 -0.74
C GLU A 121 7.49 6.86 0.62
N THR A 122 7.73 7.56 1.73
CA THR A 122 7.57 6.99 3.07
C THR A 122 6.14 7.00 3.54
N GLY A 123 5.38 8.06 3.23
CA GLY A 123 3.99 8.22 3.66
C GLY A 123 2.96 7.50 2.78
N MET A 124 3.17 7.44 1.47
CA MET A 124 2.25 6.80 0.51
C MET A 124 2.61 5.32 0.33
N GLN A 125 2.14 4.47 1.23
CA GLN A 125 2.36 3.02 1.13
C GLN A 125 1.38 2.36 0.15
N SER A 126 1.74 1.18 -0.38
CA SER A 126 0.84 0.37 -1.19
C SER A 126 -0.14 -0.42 -0.30
N SER A 127 -1.22 0.24 0.12
CA SER A 127 -2.23 -0.35 1.01
C SER A 127 -3.03 -1.46 0.35
N LEU A 128 -3.18 -1.44 -0.98
CA LEU A 128 -3.79 -2.54 -1.75
C LEU A 128 -2.95 -3.82 -1.71
N LEU A 129 -1.62 -3.73 -1.72
CA LEU A 129 -0.76 -4.90 -1.55
C LEU A 129 -0.89 -5.47 -0.13
N ALA A 130 -0.92 -4.59 0.87
CA ALA A 130 -1.14 -5.00 2.25
C ALA A 130 -2.51 -5.69 2.40
N LEU A 131 -3.56 -5.18 1.75
CA LEU A 131 -4.88 -5.79 1.72
C LEU A 131 -4.87 -7.16 1.05
N ALA A 132 -4.25 -7.30 -0.12
CA ALA A 132 -4.15 -8.58 -0.84
C ALA A 132 -3.40 -9.64 -0.04
N LEU A 133 -2.38 -9.25 0.73
CA LEU A 133 -1.66 -10.16 1.62
C LEU A 133 -2.48 -10.50 2.86
N ALA A 134 -3.19 -9.53 3.44
CA ALA A 134 -4.07 -9.74 4.58
C ALA A 134 -5.16 -10.77 4.26
N THR A 135 -5.87 -10.59 3.14
CA THR A 135 -6.98 -11.47 2.73
C THR A 135 -6.53 -12.86 2.31
N LYS A 136 -5.30 -13.00 1.79
CA LYS A 136 -4.78 -14.29 1.32
C LYS A 136 -4.12 -15.13 2.42
N PHE A 137 -3.43 -14.50 3.36
CA PHE A 137 -2.56 -15.21 4.32
C PHE A 137 -3.10 -15.21 5.75
N PHE A 138 -4.13 -14.44 6.06
CA PHE A 138 -4.76 -14.43 7.38
C PHE A 138 -6.22 -14.83 7.28
N GLN A 139 -6.66 -15.72 8.18
CA GLN A 139 -8.03 -16.24 8.18
C GLN A 139 -9.04 -15.21 8.70
N ASP A 140 -8.60 -14.33 9.61
CA ASP A 140 -9.47 -13.32 10.20
C ASP A 140 -9.67 -12.14 9.23
N PRO A 141 -10.90 -11.91 8.74
CA PRO A 141 -11.19 -10.80 7.82
C PRO A 141 -10.94 -9.42 8.43
N LEU A 142 -10.88 -9.29 9.77
CA LEU A 142 -10.54 -8.03 10.45
C LEU A 142 -9.12 -7.55 10.14
N VAL A 143 -8.21 -8.47 9.77
CA VAL A 143 -6.83 -8.11 9.38
C VAL A 143 -6.81 -7.26 8.10
N GLY A 144 -7.84 -7.36 7.26
CA GLY A 144 -8.01 -6.54 6.06
C GLY A 144 -8.50 -5.11 6.33
N VAL A 145 -9.02 -4.81 7.52
CA VAL A 145 -9.63 -3.51 7.82
C VAL A 145 -8.60 -2.36 7.84
N PRO A 146 -7.45 -2.44 8.55
CA PRO A 146 -6.46 -1.37 8.53
C PRO A 146 -5.95 -0.98 7.13
N PRO A 147 -5.54 -1.92 6.25
CA PRO A 147 -5.12 -1.56 4.89
C PRO A 147 -6.27 -1.06 4.00
N ALA A 148 -7.51 -1.52 4.22
CA ALA A 148 -8.67 -0.97 3.51
C ALA A 148 -8.93 0.51 3.89
N ILE A 149 -8.88 0.84 5.19
CA ILE A 149 -8.98 2.23 5.67
C ILE A 149 -7.83 3.08 5.15
N SER A 150 -6.60 2.56 5.22
CA SER A 150 -5.39 3.22 4.71
C SER A 150 -5.41 3.50 3.21
N THR A 151 -6.25 2.81 2.43
CA THR A 151 -6.40 3.11 0.99
C THR A 151 -7.22 4.39 0.75
N VAL A 152 -8.05 4.80 1.72
CA VAL A 152 -8.95 5.96 1.62
C VAL A 152 -8.34 7.23 2.24
N VAL A 153 -7.44 7.06 3.20
CA VAL A 153 -6.79 8.13 3.99
C VAL A 153 -5.47 8.53 3.35
#